data_AF-A0A378WMI3-F1
#
_entry.id   AF-A0A378WMI3-F1
#
_cell.length_a   1.000
_cell.length_b   1.000
_cell.length_c   1.000
_cell.angle_alpha   90.00
_cell.angle_beta   90.00
_cell.angle_gamma   90.00
#
_symmetry.space_group_name_H-M   'P 1'
#
loop_
_entity.id
_entity.type
_entity.pdbx_description
1 polymer ?
#
loop_
_entity_poly.entity_id
_entity_poly.type
_entity_poly.pdbx_seq_one_letter_code
_entity_poly.pdbx_strand_id
1 'polypeptide(L)'
;MLSAFVSAFRTPDLRRKILFTLGLIALYRVGASLPSPGVDYKAIRHCIDVVSGGDNAGIYQLINLFSGGALLQLSVFAIGIMPYITASIIIQLLTVVIPRFEELRKKASPARTR
;
A
#
# COMPACT_ATOMS: atom_id res chain seq x y z
N MET A 1 17.32 8.62 -22.59
CA MET A 1 16.52 7.84 -21.63
C MET A 1 17.40 7.12 -20.60
N LEU A 2 18.36 6.27 -21.01
CA LEU A 2 19.27 5.57 -20.09
C LEU A 2 20.20 6.50 -19.29
N SER A 3 20.59 7.64 -19.89
CA SER A 3 21.42 8.66 -19.25
C SER A 3 20.76 9.27 -18.00
N ALA A 4 19.43 9.34 -17.93
CA ALA A 4 18.69 9.84 -16.77
C ALA A 4 18.79 8.89 -15.57
N PHE A 5 18.73 7.58 -15.80
CA PHE A 5 18.98 6.58 -14.75
C PHE A 5 20.43 6.63 -14.25
N VAL A 6 21.41 6.78 -15.16
CA VAL A 6 22.83 6.87 -14.78
C VAL A 6 23.13 8.17 -14.02
N SER A 7 22.57 9.30 -14.43
CA SER A 7 22.72 10.59 -13.73
C SER A 7 21.96 10.62 -12.41
N ALA A 8 20.89 9.84 -12.28
CA ALA A 8 20.18 9.63 -11.04
C ALA A 8 21.03 8.92 -9.97
N PHE A 9 21.88 7.97 -10.36
CA PHE A 9 22.84 7.32 -9.45
C PHE A 9 24.10 8.16 -9.19
N ARG A 10 24.40 9.12 -10.06
CA ARG A 10 25.61 9.97 -9.98
C ARG A 10 25.45 11.17 -9.05
N THR A 11 24.24 11.68 -8.89
CA THR A 11 23.95 12.78 -7.96
C THR A 11 23.82 12.24 -6.52
N PRO A 12 24.61 12.76 -5.56
CA PRO A 12 24.64 12.21 -4.19
C PRO A 12 23.31 12.39 -3.45
N ASP A 13 22.57 13.48 -3.73
CA ASP A 13 21.24 13.73 -3.16
C ASP A 13 20.22 12.67 -3.61
N LEU A 14 20.22 12.34 -4.90
CA LEU A 14 19.26 11.39 -5.45
C LEU A 14 19.62 9.95 -5.09
N ARG A 15 20.91 9.59 -5.05
CA ARG A 15 21.37 8.30 -4.51
C ARG A 15 20.89 8.09 -3.07
N ARG A 16 20.98 9.13 -2.22
CA ARG A 16 20.52 9.06 -0.82
C ARG A 16 19.01 8.83 -0.72
N LYS A 17 18.23 9.52 -1.56
CA LYS A 17 16.77 9.31 -1.66
C LYS A 17 16.41 7.90 -2.14
N ILE A 18 17.11 7.39 -3.16
CA ILE A 18 16.89 6.03 -3.68
C ILE A 18 17.19 4.98 -2.60
N LEU A 19 18.33 5.11 -1.90
CA LEU A 19 18.69 4.20 -0.81
C LEU A 19 17.70 4.27 0.36
N PHE A 20 17.20 5.47 0.69
CA PHE A 20 16.17 5.64 1.70
C PHE A 20 14.86 4.94 1.32
N THR A 21 14.38 5.15 0.09
CA THR A 21 13.15 4.49 -0.40
C THR A 21 13.32 2.97 -0.45
N LEU A 22 14.47 2.47 -0.92
CA LEU A 22 14.77 1.03 -0.91
C LEU A 22 14.82 0.46 0.50
N GLY A 23 15.42 1.18 1.46
CA GLY A 23 15.40 0.81 2.87
C GLY A 23 13.99 0.73 3.45
N LEU A 24 13.12 1.68 3.08
CA LEU A 24 11.72 1.68 3.51
C LEU A 24 10.94 0.49 2.92
N ILE A 25 11.19 0.15 1.66
CA ILE A 25 10.60 -1.04 1.01
C ILE A 25 11.09 -2.32 1.70
N ALA A 26 12.38 -2.41 2.04
CA ALA A 26 12.93 -3.55 2.77
C ALA A 26 12.31 -3.68 4.16
N LEU A 27 12.13 -2.57 4.89
CA LEU A 27 11.45 -2.54 6.18
C LEU A 27 9.98 -3.01 6.05
N TYR A 28 9.26 -2.52 5.04
CA TYR A 28 7.91 -2.96 4.74
C TYR A 28 7.87 -4.47 4.44
N ARG A 29 8.84 -5.00 3.68
CA ARG A 29 8.93 -6.44 3.40
C ARG A 29 9.16 -7.27 4.65
N VAL A 30 10.04 -6.83 5.56
CA VAL A 30 10.28 -7.50 6.85
C VAL A 30 9.00 -7.46 7.70
N GLY A 31 8.31 -6.33 7.76
CA GLY A 31 7.03 -6.19 8.44
C GLY A 31 5.95 -7.09 7.86
N ALA A 32 5.85 -7.18 6.53
CA ALA A 32 4.87 -8.00 5.84
C ALA A 32 5.12 -9.51 6.01
N SER A 33 6.36 -9.91 6.33
CA SER A 33 6.71 -11.29 6.68
C SER A 33 6.52 -11.62 8.16
N LEU A 34 6.28 -10.63 9.03
CA LEU A 34 6.10 -10.85 10.46
C LEU A 34 4.66 -11.33 10.75
N PRO A 35 4.50 -12.59 11.18
CA PRO A 35 3.19 -13.17 11.45
C PRO A 35 2.46 -12.41 12.56
N SER A 36 1.17 -12.10 12.37
CA SER A 36 0.37 -11.53 13.47
C SER A 36 0.15 -12.58 14.56
N PRO A 37 0.36 -12.25 15.85
CA PRO A 37 0.11 -13.18 16.94
C PRO A 37 -1.38 -13.53 17.04
N GLY A 38 -1.69 -14.83 17.16
CA GLY A 38 -3.08 -15.32 17.30
C GLY A 38 -3.73 -15.83 16.01
N VAL A 39 -2.98 -16.00 14.92
CA VAL A 39 -3.48 -16.51 13.65
C VAL A 39 -2.97 -17.92 13.35
N ASP A 40 -3.87 -18.84 13.00
CA ASP A 40 -3.51 -20.16 12.46
C ASP A 40 -3.34 -20.12 10.93
N TYR A 41 -2.08 -20.15 10.50
CA TYR A 41 -1.67 -20.20 9.10
C TYR A 41 -2.23 -21.41 8.35
N LYS A 42 -2.41 -22.55 9.02
CA LYS A 42 -2.91 -23.78 8.39
C LYS A 42 -4.40 -23.66 8.09
N ALA A 43 -5.17 -23.09 9.01
CA ALA A 43 -6.61 -22.87 8.82
C ALA A 43 -6.89 -21.89 7.66
N ILE A 44 -6.06 -20.85 7.52
CA ILE A 44 -6.22 -19.87 6.44
C ILE A 44 -5.78 -20.41 5.10
N ARG A 45 -4.66 -21.15 5.04
CA ARG A 45 -4.26 -21.83 3.80
C ARG A 45 -5.33 -22.83 3.34
N HIS A 46 -5.90 -23.60 4.26
CA HIS A 46 -7.00 -24.51 3.92
C HIS A 46 -8.24 -23.75 3.42
N CYS A 47 -8.59 -22.62 4.05
CA CYS A 47 -9.71 -21.78 3.59
C CYS A 47 -9.45 -21.19 2.19
N ILE A 48 -8.23 -20.74 1.93
CA ILE A 48 -7.83 -20.20 0.63
C ILE A 48 -7.80 -21.31 -0.42
N ASP A 49 -7.22 -22.48 -0.14
CA ASP A 49 -7.18 -23.60 -1.10
C ASP A 49 -8.59 -24.09 -1.48
N VAL A 50 -9.51 -24.14 -0.52
CA VAL A 50 -10.92 -24.48 -0.76
C VAL A 50 -11.63 -23.43 -1.62
N VAL A 51 -11.30 -22.15 -1.43
CA VAL A 51 -11.96 -21.04 -2.13
C VAL A 51 -11.29 -20.71 -3.49
N SER A 52 -10.00 -21.00 -3.62
CA SER A 52 -9.21 -20.87 -4.86
C SER A 52 -9.54 -21.92 -5.91
N GLY A 53 -10.30 -22.97 -5.55
CA GLY A 53 -10.83 -23.95 -6.51
C GLY A 53 -12.17 -23.57 -7.14
N GLY A 54 -12.84 -22.49 -6.69
CA GLY A 54 -14.14 -22.05 -7.20
C GLY A 54 -14.09 -20.77 -8.05
N ASP A 55 -15.23 -20.37 -8.62
CA ASP A 55 -15.39 -19.20 -9.51
C ASP A 55 -14.87 -17.86 -8.93
N ASN A 56 -14.70 -17.76 -7.61
CA ASN A 56 -14.21 -16.55 -6.92
C ASN A 56 -12.69 -16.48 -6.77
N ALA A 57 -11.94 -17.49 -7.23
CA ALA A 57 -10.48 -17.58 -7.07
C ALA A 57 -9.72 -16.32 -7.57
N GLY A 58 -10.18 -15.73 -8.68
CA GLY A 58 -9.55 -14.54 -9.25
C GLY A 58 -9.60 -13.31 -8.35
N ILE A 59 -10.67 -13.16 -7.56
CA ILE A 59 -10.85 -12.02 -6.65
C ILE A 59 -9.88 -12.14 -5.46
N TYR A 60 -9.73 -13.34 -4.90
CA TYR A 60 -8.77 -13.58 -3.81
C TYR A 60 -7.32 -13.39 -4.25
N GLN A 61 -7.00 -13.81 -5.47
CA GLN A 61 -5.67 -13.59 -6.05
C GLN A 61 -5.37 -12.10 -6.23
N LEU A 62 -6.38 -11.32 -6.63
CA LEU A 62 -6.28 -9.86 -6.75
C LEU A 62 -6.06 -9.19 -5.38
N ILE A 63 -6.83 -9.59 -4.36
CA ILE A 63 -6.67 -9.07 -2.99
C ILE A 63 -5.28 -9.40 -2.45
N ASN A 64 -4.79 -10.63 -2.67
CA ASN A 64 -3.45 -11.04 -2.25
C ASN A 64 -2.34 -10.25 -2.96
N LEU A 65 -2.51 -9.93 -4.25
CA LEU A 65 -1.58 -9.10 -5.02
C LEU A 65 -1.52 -7.68 -4.46
N PHE A 66 -2.66 -7.06 -4.16
CA PHE A 66 -2.74 -5.72 -3.58
C PHE A 66 -2.24 -5.65 -2.13
N SER A 67 -2.34 -6.75 -1.40
CA SER A 67 -1.76 -6.93 -0.06
C SER A 67 -0.23 -7.21 -0.12
N GLY A 68 0.31 -7.56 -1.28
CA GLY A 68 1.73 -7.89 -1.46
C GLY A 68 2.12 -9.26 -0.90
N GLY A 69 1.17 -10.19 -0.80
CA GLY A 69 1.36 -11.52 -0.20
C GLY A 69 1.12 -11.57 1.32
N ALA A 70 0.84 -10.42 1.95
CA ALA A 70 0.67 -10.32 3.40
C ALA A 70 -0.65 -10.94 3.89
N LEU A 71 -1.67 -11.05 3.03
CA LEU A 71 -2.96 -11.67 3.34
C LEU A 71 -2.82 -13.18 3.59
N LEU A 72 -2.02 -13.88 2.77
CA LEU A 72 -1.73 -15.32 2.93
C LEU A 72 -1.00 -15.65 4.23
N GLN A 73 -0.33 -14.66 4.82
CA GLN A 73 0.43 -14.78 6.05
C GLN A 73 -0.19 -13.97 7.20
N LEU A 74 -1.39 -13.39 6.99
CA LEU A 74 -2.09 -12.50 7.93
C LEU A 74 -1.12 -11.68 8.81
N SER A 75 -0.14 -11.03 8.17
CA SER A 75 0.91 -10.32 8.90
C SER A 75 0.38 -9.06 9.57
N VAL A 76 1.20 -8.40 10.40
CA VAL A 76 0.83 -7.10 11.01
C VAL A 76 0.43 -6.06 9.94
N PHE A 77 0.90 -6.23 8.70
CA PHE A 77 0.53 -5.42 7.54
C PHE A 77 -0.39 -6.16 6.55
N ALA A 78 -1.22 -7.11 7.00
CA ALA A 78 -2.07 -7.95 6.13
C ALA A 78 -2.96 -7.18 5.16
N ILE A 79 -3.44 -5.99 5.55
CA ILE A 79 -4.30 -5.14 4.72
C ILE A 79 -3.49 -4.07 3.97
N GLY A 80 -2.17 -4.01 4.19
CA GLY A 80 -1.23 -3.15 3.46
C GLY A 80 -1.64 -1.68 3.41
N ILE A 81 -1.49 -1.09 2.22
CA ILE A 81 -1.86 0.31 1.94
C ILE A 81 -3.35 0.48 1.56
N MET A 82 -4.10 -0.62 1.45
CA MET A 82 -5.48 -0.61 0.96
C MET A 82 -6.43 0.26 1.81
N PRO A 83 -6.38 0.24 3.16
CA PRO A 83 -7.22 1.12 3.99
C PRO A 83 -6.98 2.60 3.72
N TYR A 84 -5.72 2.98 3.45
CA TYR A 84 -5.37 4.36 3.13
C TYR A 84 -5.88 4.77 1.74
N ILE A 85 -5.76 3.89 0.74
CA ILE A 85 -6.30 4.14 -0.60
C ILE A 85 -7.82 4.33 -0.53
N THR A 86 -8.52 3.41 0.15
CA THR A 86 -9.97 3.48 0.31
C THR A 86 -10.39 4.76 1.04
N ALA A 87 -9.71 5.12 2.14
CA ALA A 87 -9.97 6.36 2.86
C ALA A 87 -9.74 7.60 1.97
N SER A 88 -8.67 7.63 1.18
CA SER A 88 -8.39 8.74 0.26
C SER A 88 -9.49 8.91 -0.79
N ILE A 89 -10.00 7.81 -1.36
CA ILE A 89 -11.13 7.83 -2.31
C ILE A 89 -12.39 8.36 -1.63
N ILE A 90 -12.68 7.90 -0.41
CA ILE A 90 -13.85 8.36 0.35
C ILE A 90 -13.78 9.87 0.59
N ILE A 91 -12.62 10.39 1.03
CA ILE A 91 -12.45 11.83 1.26
C ILE A 91 -12.56 12.62 -0.06
N GLN A 92 -11.98 12.11 -1.16
CA GLN A 92 -12.11 12.73 -2.47
C GLN A 92 -13.57 12.82 -2.91
N LEU A 93 -14.37 11.78 -2.72
CA LEU A 93 -15.80 11.79 -3.02
C LEU A 93 -16.60 12.69 -2.06
N LEU A 94 -16.27 12.67 -0.77
CA LEU A 94 -16.93 13.47 0.26
C LEU A 94 -16.77 14.98 0.02
N THR A 95 -15.63 15.39 -0.54
CA THR A 95 -15.40 16.80 -0.90
C THR A 95 -16.31 17.32 -2.01
N VAL A 96 -16.96 16.46 -2.80
CA VAL A 96 -17.94 16.84 -3.83
C VAL A 96 -19.35 16.96 -3.24
N VAL A 97 -19.66 16.14 -2.23
CA VAL A 97 -21.00 16.07 -1.62
C VAL A 97 -21.17 17.08 -0.47
N ILE A 98 -20.09 17.40 0.24
CA ILE A 98 -20.11 18.30 1.40
C ILE A 98 -19.22 19.54 1.14
N PRO A 99 -19.80 20.74 0.95
CA PRO A 99 -19.05 21.96 0.59
C PRO A 99 -18.05 22.42 1.67
N ARG A 100 -18.27 22.05 2.94
CA ARG A 100 -17.31 22.30 4.04
C ARG A 100 -15.95 21.61 3.82
N PHE A 101 -15.92 20.44 3.17
CA PHE A 101 -14.67 19.75 2.84
C PHE A 101 -13.99 20.33 1.60
N GLU A 102 -14.76 20.94 0.68
CA GLU A 102 -14.21 21.68 -0.46
C GLU A 102 -13.47 22.94 0.01
N GLU A 103 -14.03 23.68 0.97
CA GLU A 103 -13.38 24.84 1.60
C GLU A 103 -12.09 24.46 2.34
N LEU A 104 -12.07 23.34 3.06
CA LEU A 104 -10.86 22.83 3.72
C LEU A 104 -9.79 22.39 2.70
N ARG A 105 -10.19 21.75 1.58
CA ARG A 105 -9.29 21.48 0.46
C ARG A 105 -8.72 22.77 -0.14
N LYS A 106 -9.57 23.79 -0.37
CA LYS A 106 -9.17 25.09 -0.90
C LYS A 106 -8.29 25.89 0.07
N LYS A 107 -8.48 25.74 1.39
CA LYS A 107 -7.67 26.36 2.47
C LYS A 107 -6.37 25.62 2.79
N ALA A 108 -6.20 24.37 2.34
CA ALA A 108 -4.91 23.69 2.40
C ALA A 108 -3.96 24.12 1.26
N SER A 109 -4.51 24.54 0.11
CA SER A 109 -3.73 25.05 -1.03
C SER A 109 -3.05 26.44 -0.89
N PRO A 110 -3.49 27.42 -0.06
CA PRO A 110 -2.83 28.72 0.06
C PRO A 110 -1.57 28.67 0.95
N ALA A 111 -1.35 27.57 1.67
CA ALA A 111 -0.11 27.35 2.45
C ALA A 111 1.06 26.82 1.59
N ARG A 112 0.86 26.62 0.28
CA ARG A 112 1.94 26.17 -0.63
C ARG A 112 2.66 27.32 -1.34
N THR A 113 2.36 28.57 -0.99
CA THR A 113 2.97 29.78 -1.57
C THR A 113 3.77 30.64 -0.58
N ARG A 114 4.24 30.05 0.52
CA ARG A 114 5.30 30.64 1.35
C ARG A 114 6.36 29.60 1.69
#